data_AF-A0A7V8IW86-F1
#
_entry.id   AF-A0A7V8IW86-F1
#
_cell.length_a   1.000
_cell.length_b   1.000
_cell.length_c   1.000
_cell.angle_alpha   90.00
_cell.angle_beta   90.00
_cell.angle_gamma   90.00
#
_symmetry.space_group_name_H-M   'P 1'
#
loop_
_entity.id
_entity.type
_entity.pdbx_description
1 polymer ?
#
loop_
_entity_poly.entity_id
_entity_poly.type
_entity_poly.pdbx_seq_one_letter_code
_entity_poly.pdbx_strand_id
1 'polypeptide(L)'
;MGTRRQMELRILKSLESNGWRRESVERGREVWADEMWSLRSVWPPSGTRAWMAFMVDPGWKGARAPGEGVWAVVADTVRRPERAGWLIEIPLGRRWERGLPELIEALQASRASRLPAANDAKKPGDSIPKDSGRLKTRYKHLR
;
A
#
# COMPACT_ATOMS: atom_id res chain seq x y z
N MET A 1 -21.63 -6.93 20.65
CA MET A 1 -20.70 -6.61 19.54
C MET A 1 -19.32 -6.48 20.16
N GLY A 2 -18.30 -7.13 19.61
CA GLY A 2 -16.92 -6.90 20.05
C GLY A 2 -16.56 -5.43 19.83
N THR A 3 -15.75 -4.85 20.71
CA THR A 3 -15.37 -3.44 20.57
C THR A 3 -14.58 -3.24 19.27
N ARG A 4 -14.67 -2.05 18.65
CA ARG A 4 -13.90 -1.68 17.44
C ARG A 4 -12.44 -2.12 17.53
N ARG A 5 -11.83 -1.88 18.70
CA ARG A 5 -10.46 -2.29 19.04
C ARG A 5 -10.23 -3.79 18.94
N GLN A 6 -11.17 -4.63 19.38
CA GLN A 6 -11.05 -6.09 19.26
C GLN A 6 -11.07 -6.53 17.79
N MET A 7 -11.93 -5.93 16.96
CA MET A 7 -11.96 -6.20 15.52
C MET A 7 -10.63 -5.80 14.87
N GLU A 8 -10.15 -4.60 15.18
CA GLU A 8 -8.86 -4.04 14.75
C GLU A 8 -7.69 -4.99 15.06
N LEU A 9 -7.64 -5.48 16.31
CA LEU A 9 -6.62 -6.42 16.76
C LEU A 9 -6.73 -7.78 16.06
N ARG A 10 -7.95 -8.26 15.81
CA ARG A 10 -8.17 -9.52 15.07
C ARG A 10 -7.74 -9.40 13.61
N ILE A 11 -8.07 -8.30 12.93
CA ILE A 11 -7.63 -8.02 11.56
C ILE A 11 -6.10 -7.93 11.54
N LEU A 12 -5.50 -7.14 12.43
CA LEU A 12 -4.04 -6.97 12.49
C LEU A 12 -3.34 -8.31 12.75
N LYS A 13 -3.82 -9.09 13.73
CA LYS A 13 -3.26 -10.43 14.02
C LYS A 13 -3.34 -11.35 12.81
N SER A 14 -4.46 -11.33 12.08
CA SER A 14 -4.61 -12.13 10.86
C SER A 14 -3.65 -11.70 9.76
N LEU A 15 -3.49 -10.38 9.54
CA LEU A 15 -2.53 -9.82 8.60
C LEU A 15 -1.09 -10.24 8.93
N GLU A 16 -0.69 -10.08 10.19
CA GLU A 16 0.65 -10.43 10.69
C GLU A 16 0.94 -11.93 10.54
N SER A 17 -0.05 -12.76 10.88
CA SER A 17 0.04 -14.22 10.73
C SER A 17 0.14 -14.68 9.27
N ASN A 18 -0.15 -13.80 8.31
CA ASN A 18 -0.09 -14.05 6.86
C ASN A 18 1.02 -13.25 6.15
N GLY A 19 1.98 -12.72 6.93
CA GLY A 19 3.15 -12.06 6.39
C GLY A 19 2.91 -10.63 5.93
N TRP A 20 1.95 -9.93 6.53
CA TRP A 20 1.72 -8.49 6.33
C TRP A 20 2.03 -7.71 7.61
N ARG A 21 2.82 -6.65 7.48
CA ARG A 21 3.12 -5.72 8.56
C ARG A 21 2.44 -4.39 8.28
N ARG A 22 1.79 -3.81 9.29
CA ARG A 22 1.30 -2.43 9.22
C ARG A 22 2.46 -1.45 9.38
N GLU A 23 2.71 -0.61 8.37
CA GLU A 23 3.77 0.40 8.38
C GLU A 23 3.29 1.74 8.98
N SER A 24 2.08 2.18 8.63
CA SER A 24 1.50 3.43 9.13
C SER A 24 -0.01 3.36 9.26
N VAL A 25 -0.56 4.31 10.03
CA VAL A 25 -2.00 4.55 10.19
C VAL A 25 -2.24 6.04 9.96
N GLU A 26 -3.09 6.37 9.00
CA GLU A 26 -3.59 7.72 8.72
C GLU A 26 -5.03 7.84 9.22
N ARG A 27 -5.37 8.92 9.93
CA ARG A 27 -6.72 9.18 10.45
C ARG A 27 -7.18 10.58 10.07
N GLY A 28 -8.47 10.73 9.81
CA GLY A 28 -9.08 12.05 9.56
C GLY A 28 -8.65 12.75 8.27
N ARG A 29 -7.87 12.08 7.41
CA ARG A 29 -7.43 12.63 6.13
C ARG A 29 -8.52 12.56 5.05
N GLU A 30 -9.26 11.47 5.05
CA GLU A 30 -10.34 11.21 4.10
C GLU A 30 -11.67 11.20 4.85
N VAL A 31 -12.65 11.98 4.40
CA VAL A 31 -13.97 12.08 5.08
C VAL A 31 -14.74 10.75 5.05
N TRP A 32 -14.50 9.94 4.03
CA TRP A 32 -15.16 8.64 3.81
C TRP A 32 -14.44 7.47 4.51
N ALA A 33 -13.24 7.69 5.06
CA ALA A 33 -12.47 6.69 5.79
C ALA A 33 -12.28 7.11 7.25
N ASP A 34 -12.54 6.21 8.17
CA ASP A 34 -12.21 6.41 9.58
C ASP A 34 -10.70 6.42 9.78
N GLU A 35 -10.05 5.40 9.24
CA GLU A 35 -8.61 5.27 9.20
C GLU A 35 -8.16 4.51 7.95
N MET A 36 -6.94 4.77 7.53
CA MET A 36 -6.28 4.09 6.42
C MET A 36 -4.93 3.55 6.87
N TRP A 37 -4.70 2.27 6.61
CA TRP A 37 -3.48 1.57 6.95
C TRP A 37 -2.62 1.40 5.70
N SER A 38 -1.33 1.64 5.83
CA SER A 38 -0.35 1.13 4.89
C SER A 38 0.18 -0.22 5.40
N LEU A 39 0.21 -1.19 4.50
CA LEU A 39 0.65 -2.54 4.77
C LEU A 39 1.84 -2.86 3.86
N ARG A 40 2.81 -3.60 4.39
CA ARG A 40 3.93 -4.14 3.64
C ARG A 40 4.03 -5.64 3.85
N SER A 41 4.16 -6.40 2.78
CA SER A 41 4.43 -7.82 2.90
C SER A 41 5.87 -8.05 3.33
N VAL A 42 6.04 -8.86 4.38
CA VAL A 42 7.32 -9.28 4.94
C VAL A 42 7.69 -10.71 4.53
N TRP A 43 6.76 -11.47 3.97
CA TRP A 43 7.01 -12.80 3.40
C TRP A 43 7.20 -12.71 1.87
N PRO A 44 7.87 -13.70 1.26
CA PRO A 44 8.04 -13.74 -0.20
C PRO A 44 6.71 -13.79 -0.99
N PRO A 45 6.61 -13.09 -2.14
CA PRO A 45 7.49 -11.99 -2.56
C PRO A 45 7.34 -10.79 -1.62
N SER A 46 8.46 -10.40 -1.00
CA SER A 46 8.50 -9.37 0.04
C SER A 46 8.55 -7.98 -0.57
N GLY A 47 8.17 -6.97 0.22
CA GLY A 47 8.19 -5.56 -0.21
C GLY A 47 6.93 -5.10 -0.96
N THR A 48 6.01 -6.00 -1.31
CA THR A 48 4.69 -5.60 -1.82
C THR A 48 3.96 -4.72 -0.82
N ARG A 49 3.41 -3.60 -1.30
CA ARG A 49 2.61 -2.67 -0.50
C ARG A 49 1.13 -2.85 -0.81
N ALA A 50 0.32 -2.72 0.23
CA ALA A 50 -1.12 -2.62 0.12
C ALA A 50 -1.62 -1.49 1.01
N TRP A 51 -2.80 -1.00 0.68
CA TRP A 51 -3.55 -0.01 1.44
C TRP A 51 -4.85 -0.66 1.86
N MET A 52 -5.28 -0.34 3.08
CA MET A 52 -6.54 -0.81 3.61
C MET A 52 -7.23 0.37 4.29
N ALA A 53 -8.52 0.55 4.07
CA ALA A 53 -9.28 1.64 4.67
C ALA A 53 -10.52 1.11 5.39
N PHE A 54 -10.87 1.74 6.51
CA PHE A 54 -12.07 1.46 7.27
C PHE A 54 -13.13 2.46 6.84
N MET A 55 -14.06 2.01 5.99
CA MET A 55 -15.03 2.89 5.35
C MET A 55 -16.12 3.30 6.31
N VAL A 56 -16.46 4.59 6.28
CA VAL A 56 -17.60 5.16 6.99
C VAL A 56 -18.86 5.02 6.15
N ASP A 57 -19.97 4.68 6.81
CA ASP A 57 -21.30 4.61 6.25
C ASP A 57 -21.67 5.99 5.67
N PRO A 58 -21.95 6.11 4.37
CA PRO A 58 -22.31 7.39 3.77
C PRO A 58 -23.66 7.90 4.27
N GLY A 59 -24.49 7.03 4.85
CA GLY A 59 -25.72 7.39 5.53
C GLY A 59 -25.52 7.92 6.95
N TRP A 60 -24.29 7.91 7.49
CA TRP A 60 -24.01 8.45 8.82
C TRP A 60 -24.26 9.97 8.85
N LYS A 61 -25.07 10.42 9.81
CA LYS A 61 -25.40 11.84 10.00
C LYS A 61 -24.77 12.35 11.28
N GLY A 62 -24.12 13.52 11.20
CA GLY A 62 -23.57 14.23 12.35
C GLY A 62 -22.07 14.02 12.56
N ALA A 63 -21.56 14.55 13.68
CA ALA A 63 -20.19 14.31 14.11
C ALA A 63 -19.99 12.82 14.42
N ARG A 64 -18.78 12.30 14.19
CA ARG A 64 -18.41 10.93 14.51
C ARG A 64 -17.16 10.92 15.39
N ALA A 65 -17.13 10.07 16.39
CA ALA A 65 -15.89 9.72 17.06
C ALA A 65 -15.08 8.73 16.19
N PRO A 66 -13.75 8.63 16.40
CA PRO A 66 -12.94 7.60 15.77
C PRO A 66 -13.51 6.20 16.02
N GLY A 67 -13.66 5.41 14.96
CA GLY A 67 -14.23 4.06 15.00
C GLY A 67 -15.75 3.99 14.91
N GLU A 68 -16.46 5.11 14.91
CA GLU A 68 -17.92 5.16 14.71
C GLU A 68 -18.30 5.24 13.24
N GLY A 69 -19.47 4.69 12.92
CA GLY A 69 -20.02 4.69 11.57
C GLY A 69 -19.23 3.84 10.57
N VAL A 70 -18.26 3.03 11.01
CA VAL A 70 -17.51 2.13 10.11
C VAL A 70 -18.39 0.95 9.70
N TRP A 71 -18.62 0.79 8.40
CA TRP A 71 -19.50 -0.25 7.85
C TRP A 71 -18.78 -1.31 7.01
N ALA A 72 -17.56 -1.02 6.53
CA ALA A 72 -16.78 -1.93 5.70
C ALA A 72 -15.27 -1.73 5.86
N VAL A 73 -14.49 -2.74 5.49
CA VAL A 73 -13.05 -2.66 5.26
C VAL A 73 -12.79 -2.89 3.79
N VAL A 74 -12.02 -2.01 3.17
CA VAL A 74 -11.56 -2.15 1.80
C VAL A 74 -10.06 -2.28 1.73
N ALA A 75 -9.55 -2.99 0.73
CA ALA A 75 -8.11 -3.08 0.50
C ALA A 75 -7.76 -3.10 -0.99
N ASP A 76 -6.56 -2.62 -1.33
CA ASP A 76 -6.00 -2.59 -2.68
C ASP A 76 -4.46 -2.49 -2.62
N THR A 77 -3.76 -2.84 -3.70
CA THR A 77 -2.32 -2.58 -3.90
C THR A 77 -2.02 -1.22 -4.53
N VAL A 78 -3.02 -0.36 -4.63
CA VAL A 78 -2.88 1.04 -5.02
C VAL A 78 -3.60 1.89 -3.98
N ARG A 79 -2.97 2.97 -3.50
CA ARG A 79 -3.64 3.93 -2.62
C ARG A 79 -4.72 4.65 -3.42
N ARG A 80 -5.98 4.53 -3.01
CA ARG A 80 -7.09 5.26 -3.65
C ARG A 80 -7.49 6.46 -2.80
N PRO A 81 -7.52 7.67 -3.37
CA PRO A 81 -8.11 8.82 -2.70
C PRO A 81 -9.64 8.78 -2.72
N GLU A 82 -10.24 8.03 -3.66
CA GLU A 82 -11.68 7.86 -3.75
C GLU A 82 -12.21 6.66 -2.97
N ARG A 83 -13.49 6.75 -2.61
CA ARG A 83 -14.25 5.70 -1.92
C ARG A 83 -14.42 4.43 -2.76
N ALA A 84 -14.41 4.52 -4.09
CA ALA A 84 -14.79 3.44 -5.00
C ALA A 84 -13.58 2.80 -5.70
N GLY A 85 -13.80 1.61 -6.27
CA GLY A 85 -12.82 0.93 -7.13
C GLY A 85 -11.75 0.14 -6.37
N TRP A 86 -11.93 -0.08 -5.07
CA TRP A 86 -11.06 -0.95 -4.28
C TRP A 86 -11.13 -2.39 -4.77
N LEU A 87 -10.01 -3.11 -4.64
CA LEU A 87 -9.92 -4.51 -5.07
C LEU A 87 -10.90 -5.41 -4.33
N ILE A 88 -11.03 -5.20 -3.02
CA ILE A 88 -11.93 -5.96 -2.16
C ILE A 88 -12.63 -5.03 -1.17
N GLU A 89 -13.88 -5.35 -0.87
CA GLU A 89 -14.72 -4.69 0.14
C GLU A 89 -15.41 -5.74 1.01
N ILE A 90 -15.20 -5.65 2.32
CA ILE A 90 -15.76 -6.58 3.30
C ILE A 90 -16.67 -5.82 4.26
N PRO A 91 -17.97 -6.11 4.27
CA PRO A 91 -18.89 -5.47 5.20
C PRO A 91 -18.63 -5.91 6.64
N LEU A 92 -18.54 -4.94 7.55
CA LEU A 92 -18.29 -5.11 8.98
C LEU A 92 -19.57 -5.35 9.80
N GLY A 93 -20.44 -6.24 9.29
CA GLY A 93 -21.69 -6.62 9.97
C GLY A 93 -21.49 -7.62 11.13
N ARG A 94 -22.60 -8.23 11.59
CA ARG A 94 -22.61 -9.22 12.70
C ARG A 94 -21.70 -10.44 12.49
N ARG A 95 -21.21 -10.66 11.26
CA ARG A 95 -20.41 -11.82 10.85
C ARG A 95 -19.17 -11.42 10.05
N TRP A 96 -18.66 -10.21 10.29
CA TRP A 96 -17.51 -9.65 9.56
C TRP A 96 -16.29 -10.59 9.52
N GLU A 97 -16.10 -11.39 10.58
CA GLU A 97 -15.00 -12.36 10.68
C GLU A 97 -15.01 -13.39 9.54
N ARG A 98 -16.16 -13.66 8.93
CA ARG A 98 -16.27 -14.56 7.78
C ARG A 98 -15.64 -14.00 6.51
N GLY A 99 -15.54 -12.67 6.41
CA GLY A 99 -14.84 -12.02 5.29
C GLY A 99 -13.33 -11.89 5.53
N LEU A 100 -12.83 -12.16 6.73
CA LEU A 100 -11.41 -12.02 7.03
C LEU A 100 -10.53 -12.98 6.19
N PRO A 101 -10.89 -14.25 5.96
CA PRO A 101 -10.16 -15.12 5.02
C PRO A 101 -10.12 -14.54 3.61
N GLU A 102 -11.24 -13.99 3.12
CA GLU A 102 -11.34 -13.37 1.80
C GLU A 102 -10.42 -12.14 1.67
N LEU A 103 -10.33 -11.31 2.72
CA LEU A 103 -9.38 -10.19 2.79
C LEU A 103 -7.95 -10.67 2.59
N ILE A 104 -7.58 -11.71 3.34
CA ILE A 104 -6.22 -12.24 3.34
C ILE A 104 -5.91 -12.87 1.98
N GLU A 105 -6.83 -13.64 1.42
CA GLU A 105 -6.68 -14.26 0.11
C GLU A 105 -6.49 -13.21 -0.98
N ALA A 106 -7.31 -12.15 -1.00
CA ALA A 106 -7.18 -11.05 -1.97
C ALA A 106 -5.80 -10.35 -1.87
N LEU A 107 -5.34 -10.09 -0.65
CA LEU A 107 -4.01 -9.51 -0.43
C LEU A 107 -2.89 -10.47 -0.87
N GLN A 108 -3.01 -11.76 -0.55
CA GLN A 108 -2.04 -12.78 -0.96
C GLN A 108 -1.98 -12.97 -2.48
N ALA A 109 -3.13 -12.98 -3.16
CA ALA A 109 -3.21 -13.03 -4.61
C ALA A 109 -2.52 -11.80 -5.21
N SER A 110 -2.79 -10.61 -4.68
CA SER A 110 -2.14 -9.37 -5.13
C SER A 110 -0.63 -9.37 -4.91
N ARG A 111 -0.17 -10.00 -3.83
CA ARG A 111 1.26 -10.23 -3.57
C ARG A 111 1.87 -11.13 -4.64
N ALA A 112 1.20 -12.22 -5.03
CA ALA A 112 1.69 -13.14 -6.06
C ALA A 112 1.66 -12.54 -7.47
N SER A 113 0.66 -11.72 -7.79
CA SER A 113 0.51 -11.08 -9.11
C SER A 113 1.52 -9.96 -9.37
N ARG A 114 2.20 -9.43 -8.34
CA ARG A 114 3.42 -8.64 -8.53
C ARG A 114 4.54 -9.59 -8.95
N LEU A 115 4.58 -9.90 -10.25
CA LEU A 115 5.83 -10.22 -10.93
C LEU A 115 6.87 -9.18 -10.49
N PRO A 116 8.11 -9.60 -10.20
CA PRO A 116 9.14 -8.69 -9.73
C PRO A 116 9.19 -7.52 -10.70
N ALA A 117 8.97 -6.32 -10.18
CA ALA A 117 9.18 -5.12 -10.97
C ALA A 117 10.63 -5.20 -11.47
N ALA A 118 10.81 -5.48 -12.76
CA ALA A 118 12.09 -5.56 -13.43
C ALA A 118 12.78 -4.17 -13.54
N ASN A 119 12.50 -3.25 -12.61
CA ASN A 119 12.89 -1.84 -12.67
C ASN A 119 13.69 -1.34 -11.47
N ASP A 120 14.13 -2.22 -10.55
CA ASP A 120 15.27 -1.93 -9.66
C ASP A 120 16.59 -2.50 -10.20
N ALA A 121 16.66 -2.72 -11.51
CA ALA A 121 17.93 -2.78 -12.23
C ALA A 121 18.57 -1.39 -12.22
N LYS A 122 19.26 -1.09 -11.11
CA LYS A 122 20.48 -0.30 -11.02
C LYS A 122 21.05 -0.01 -12.42
N LYS A 123 20.91 1.22 -12.96
CA LYS A 123 21.65 1.64 -14.17
C LYS A 123 23.15 1.43 -13.88
N PRO A 124 23.86 0.50 -14.53
CA PRO A 124 25.31 0.49 -14.51
C PRO A 124 25.74 1.36 -15.68
N GLY A 125 25.89 2.67 -15.47
CA GLY A 125 26.30 3.53 -16.57
C GLY A 125 26.08 5.01 -16.32
N ASP A 126 26.79 5.56 -15.35
CA ASP A 126 27.35 6.92 -15.49
C ASP A 126 28.64 6.99 -14.68
N SER A 127 29.65 6.34 -15.21
CA SER A 127 31.05 6.55 -14.85
C SER A 127 31.84 6.44 -16.14
N ILE A 128 31.79 7.49 -16.97
CA ILE A 128 32.83 7.72 -17.98
C ILE A 128 33.82 8.71 -17.34
N PRO A 129 35.03 8.28 -16.96
CA PRO A 129 36.12 9.19 -16.75
C PRO A 129 36.59 9.68 -18.13
N LYS A 130 36.32 10.94 -18.47
CA LYS A 130 37.01 11.60 -19.59
C LYS A 130 38.30 12.22 -19.07
N ASP A 131 39.34 11.41 -19.01
CA ASP A 131 40.72 11.90 -18.97
C ASP A 131 41.40 11.65 -20.32
N SER A 132 42.33 12.55 -20.65
CA SER A 132 43.41 12.42 -21.63
C SER A 132 43.08 12.49 -23.13
N GLY A 133 43.22 13.71 -23.68
CA GLY A 133 43.23 13.95 -25.12
C GLY A 133 43.93 15.25 -25.51
N ARG A 134 45.10 15.52 -24.93
CA ARG A 134 45.96 16.66 -25.28
C ARG A 134 47.08 16.17 -26.20
N LEU A 135 46.91 16.28 -27.52
CA LEU A 135 48.07 16.37 -28.43
C LEU A 135 47.82 17.43 -29.51
N LYS A 136 48.80 18.33 -29.56
CA LYS A 136 48.89 19.54 -30.37
C LYS A 136 49.30 19.17 -31.79
N THR A 137 48.65 19.73 -32.80
CA THR A 137 49.22 19.80 -34.15
C THR A 137 49.29 21.27 -34.57
N ARG A 138 50.52 21.77 -34.63
CA ARG A 138 50.88 23.12 -35.09
C ARG A 138 50.55 23.26 -36.57
N TYR A 139 49.76 24.28 -36.92
CA TYR A 139 49.69 24.79 -38.28
C TYR A 139 51.01 25.49 -38.64
N LYS A 140 51.69 24.95 -39.66
CA LYS A 140 52.65 25.67 -40.50
C LYS A 140 51.87 26.40 -41.59
N HIS A 141 52.14 27.69 -41.79
CA HIS A 141 52.69 28.28 -43.02
C HIS A 141 52.16 29.69 -43.40
N LEU A 142 53.12 30.55 -43.76
CA LEU A 142 53.12 31.58 -44.82
C LEU A 142 52.22 32.80 -44.57
N ARG A 143 52.66 34.06 -44.64
CA ARG A 143 53.78 34.74 -45.31
C ARG A 143 54.09 36.03 -44.54
#